data_AF-A0A7C6AES0-F1
#
_entry.id   AF-A0A7C6AES0-F1
#
_cell.length_a   1.000
_cell.length_b   1.000
_cell.length_c   1.000
_cell.angle_alpha   90.00
_cell.angle_beta   90.00
_cell.angle_gamma   90.00
#
_symmetry.space_group_name_H-M   'P 1'
#
loop_
_entity.id
_entity.type
_entity.pdbx_description
1 polymer ?
#
loop_
_entity_poly.entity_id
_entity_poly.type
_entity_poly.pdbx_seq_one_letter_code
_entity_poly.pdbx_strand_id
1 'polypeptide(L)'
;MRTIINSLIMLMIFTIGLDSQGLTIGSGATFSLGSATLFLPGNWNNAGTFFPGTGTVTLNGTSNQTITNASGETFLDLNVQKPSGDVVLNNDITINGNLTLTNGDLDLNGHIITLGATALLNETAGNTVKGISGVITTTRDLGANPGNVAGLGVNISSSPALGSTVIERGHRPDTIGTSNSIRRYYKITPTNNSGLNATASFYYDDSELNNLTEAYLGLYKSTDNGLNWLAVEGTLNTT
;
A
#
# COMPACT_ATOMS: atom_id res chain seq x y z
N MET A 1 -23.00 27.62 64.30
CA MET A 1 -23.80 27.14 63.16
C MET A 1 -22.84 26.57 62.13
N ARG A 2 -23.26 25.50 61.43
CA ARG A 2 -22.44 24.52 60.71
C ARG A 2 -21.57 25.13 59.61
N THR A 3 -20.29 24.76 59.57
CA THR A 3 -19.37 24.96 58.44
C THR A 3 -19.49 23.79 57.46
N ILE A 4 -19.50 24.07 56.16
CA ILE A 4 -19.35 23.07 55.10
C ILE A 4 -17.95 23.29 54.49
N ILE A 5 -17.07 22.31 54.67
CA ILE A 5 -15.80 22.21 53.93
C ILE A 5 -16.08 21.26 52.78
N ASN A 6 -16.05 21.77 51.55
CA ASN A 6 -16.09 20.93 50.36
C ASN A 6 -14.66 20.51 50.04
N SER A 7 -14.33 19.25 50.32
CA SER A 7 -13.07 18.66 49.87
C SER A 7 -13.29 18.13 48.45
N LEU A 8 -12.81 18.88 47.46
CA LEU A 8 -12.79 18.44 46.07
C LEU A 8 -11.68 17.39 45.92
N ILE A 9 -12.04 16.11 45.85
CA ILE A 9 -11.12 15.05 45.46
C ILE A 9 -11.01 15.10 43.94
N MET A 10 -9.91 15.69 43.44
CA MET A 10 -9.52 15.55 42.05
C MET A 10 -8.99 14.11 41.86
N LEU A 11 -9.81 13.26 41.25
CA LEU A 11 -9.39 11.93 40.82
C LEU A 11 -8.42 12.11 39.65
N MET A 12 -7.11 12.12 39.92
CA MET A 12 -6.12 11.87 38.88
C MET A 12 -6.27 10.41 38.45
N ILE A 13 -6.95 10.21 37.33
CA ILE A 13 -6.82 8.96 36.57
C ILE A 13 -5.44 9.04 35.91
N PHE A 14 -4.43 8.42 36.50
CA PHE A 14 -3.25 8.02 35.74
C PHE A 14 -3.69 6.84 34.88
N THR A 15 -3.99 7.09 33.61
CA THR A 15 -3.92 6.02 32.61
C THR A 15 -2.47 5.59 32.53
N ILE A 16 -2.12 4.49 33.19
CA ILE A 16 -0.95 3.72 32.77
C ILE A 16 -1.29 3.12 31.41
N GLY A 17 -1.05 3.88 30.34
CA GLY A 17 -0.98 3.31 29.01
C GLY A 17 0.18 2.32 29.03
N LEU A 18 -0.11 1.02 29.08
CA LEU A 18 0.85 0.06 28.54
C LEU A 18 0.83 0.32 27.05
N ASP A 19 1.78 1.10 26.54
CA ASP A 19 2.01 1.18 25.12
C ASP A 19 2.23 -0.25 24.61
N SER A 20 1.29 -0.66 23.77
CA SER A 20 1.28 -1.83 22.90
C SER A 20 2.62 -2.57 22.78
N GLN A 21 2.65 -3.84 23.21
CA GLN A 21 3.88 -4.64 23.25
C GLN A 21 4.48 -5.01 21.88
N GLY A 22 3.88 -4.58 20.76
CA GLY A 22 4.29 -5.05 19.45
C GLY A 22 4.39 -6.57 19.37
N LEU A 23 5.06 -7.08 18.35
CA LEU A 23 5.43 -8.47 18.23
C LEU A 23 6.93 -8.54 17.94
N THR A 24 7.65 -9.37 18.70
CA THR A 24 9.04 -9.69 18.42
C THR A 24 9.19 -11.19 18.27
N ILE A 25 9.56 -11.65 17.07
CA ILE A 25 9.97 -13.04 16.80
C ILE A 25 11.49 -13.04 16.80
N GLY A 26 12.10 -13.53 17.88
CA GLY A 26 13.55 -13.56 18.02
C GLY A 26 14.23 -14.56 17.06
N SER A 27 15.53 -14.41 16.84
CA SER A 27 16.29 -15.38 16.06
C SER A 27 16.17 -16.80 16.63
N GLY A 28 15.92 -17.77 15.76
CA GLY A 28 15.66 -19.16 16.14
C GLY A 28 14.25 -19.42 16.71
N ALA A 29 13.45 -18.39 16.96
CA ALA A 29 12.05 -18.55 17.34
C ALA A 29 11.17 -18.79 16.12
N THR A 30 10.04 -19.46 16.35
CA THR A 30 9.01 -19.68 15.34
C THR A 30 7.67 -19.17 15.87
N PHE A 31 6.97 -18.40 15.04
CA PHE A 31 5.59 -18.00 15.28
C PHE A 31 4.71 -18.51 14.14
N SER A 32 3.64 -19.24 14.47
CA SER A 32 2.64 -19.70 13.50
C SER A 32 1.30 -19.09 13.86
N LEU A 33 0.69 -18.35 12.93
CA LEU A 33 -0.59 -17.68 13.16
C LEU A 33 -1.79 -18.61 12.98
N GLY A 34 -1.61 -19.74 12.28
CA GLY A 34 -2.70 -20.66 11.96
C GLY A 34 -3.78 -19.94 11.14
N SER A 35 -5.02 -19.91 11.62
CA SER A 35 -6.14 -19.20 10.99
C SER A 35 -6.60 -17.99 11.81
N ALA A 36 -5.82 -17.55 12.79
CA ALA A 36 -6.23 -16.48 13.70
C ALA A 36 -6.08 -15.09 13.06
N THR A 37 -6.84 -14.13 13.57
CA THR A 37 -6.59 -12.70 13.34
C THR A 37 -5.77 -12.15 14.49
N LEU A 38 -4.58 -11.64 14.19
CA LEU A 38 -3.72 -10.93 15.16
C LEU A 38 -3.95 -9.43 15.03
N PHE A 39 -4.55 -8.82 16.06
CA PHE A 39 -4.59 -7.37 16.20
C PHE A 39 -3.34 -6.91 16.93
N LEU A 40 -2.52 -6.10 16.25
CA LEU A 40 -1.24 -5.66 16.74
C LEU A 40 -1.23 -4.13 16.80
N PRO A 41 -1.36 -3.52 17.99
CA PRO A 41 -1.31 -2.08 18.12
C PRO A 41 0.12 -1.50 18.08
N GLY A 42 1.15 -2.34 17.88
CA GLY A 42 2.57 -1.99 18.01
C GLY A 42 3.40 -2.56 16.86
N ASN A 43 4.71 -2.36 16.89
CA ASN A 43 5.58 -2.71 15.76
C ASN A 43 5.66 -4.23 15.53
N TRP A 44 5.79 -4.63 14.26
CA TRP A 44 6.13 -5.98 13.85
C TRP A 44 7.64 -6.09 13.67
N ASN A 45 8.29 -6.90 14.50
CA ASN A 45 9.73 -7.15 14.43
C ASN A 45 9.97 -8.66 14.32
N ASN A 46 10.46 -9.12 13.16
CA ASN A 46 10.77 -10.52 12.94
C ASN A 46 12.24 -10.71 12.58
N ALA A 47 12.94 -11.48 13.40
CA ALA A 47 14.29 -11.97 13.16
C ALA A 47 14.37 -13.51 13.21
N GLY A 48 13.21 -14.19 13.30
CA GLY A 48 13.06 -15.64 13.29
C GLY A 48 12.19 -16.10 12.12
N THR A 49 11.35 -17.11 12.36
CA THR A 49 10.49 -17.70 11.32
C THR A 49 9.02 -17.40 11.61
N PHE A 50 8.32 -16.81 10.64
CA PHE A 50 6.88 -16.60 10.69
C PHE A 50 6.17 -17.54 9.69
N PHE A 51 5.14 -18.22 10.16
CA PHE A 51 4.22 -19.00 9.32
C PHE A 51 2.85 -18.33 9.33
N PRO A 52 2.44 -17.64 8.24
CA PRO A 52 1.17 -16.91 8.20
C PRO A 52 -0.06 -17.81 8.25
N GLY A 53 0.06 -19.07 7.81
CA GLY A 53 -1.07 -19.99 7.71
C GLY A 53 -2.17 -19.41 6.82
N THR A 54 -3.40 -19.43 7.31
CA THR A 54 -4.57 -18.73 6.73
C THR A 54 -4.99 -17.52 7.56
N GLY A 55 -4.12 -17.02 8.43
CA GLY A 55 -4.43 -15.96 9.37
C GLY A 55 -4.27 -14.57 8.77
N THR A 56 -4.77 -13.59 9.50
CA THR A 56 -4.72 -12.18 9.13
C THR A 56 -3.96 -11.39 10.18
N VAL A 57 -3.03 -10.54 9.77
CA VAL A 57 -2.39 -9.56 10.65
C VAL A 57 -3.08 -8.22 10.47
N THR A 58 -3.50 -7.58 11.55
CA THR A 58 -4.14 -6.26 11.55
C THR A 58 -3.31 -5.29 12.37
N LEU A 59 -2.72 -4.29 11.71
CA LEU A 59 -1.98 -3.21 12.36
C LEU A 59 -2.95 -2.08 12.71
N ASN A 60 -3.17 -1.86 14.02
CA ASN A 60 -4.24 -1.00 14.54
C ASN A 60 -3.81 -0.03 15.67
N GLY A 61 -2.53 0.30 15.74
CA GLY A 61 -1.97 1.28 16.67
C GLY A 61 -2.31 2.72 16.27
N THR A 62 -2.11 3.64 17.19
CA THR A 62 -2.37 5.09 17.03
C THR A 62 -1.13 5.90 16.60
N SER A 63 0.06 5.35 16.79
CA SER A 63 1.33 5.91 16.28
C SER A 63 1.75 5.17 15.01
N ASN A 64 2.76 5.68 14.31
CA ASN A 64 3.37 4.92 13.21
C ASN A 64 3.77 3.52 13.69
N GLN A 65 3.47 2.50 12.88
CA GLN A 65 3.86 1.12 13.15
C GLN A 65 4.82 0.65 12.07
N THR A 66 5.93 0.06 12.48
CA THR A 66 6.92 -0.46 11.52
C THR A 66 6.74 -1.94 11.29
N ILE A 67 7.01 -2.38 10.06
CA ILE A 67 7.24 -3.79 9.73
C ILE A 67 8.74 -3.98 9.43
N THR A 68 9.40 -4.76 10.27
CA THR A 68 10.85 -5.01 10.18
C THR A 68 11.12 -6.52 10.09
N ASN A 69 11.80 -6.92 9.02
CA ASN A 69 12.40 -8.24 8.85
C ASN A 69 13.53 -8.14 7.81
N ALA A 70 14.78 -8.26 8.24
CA ALA A 70 15.94 -8.04 7.37
C ALA A 70 16.00 -8.97 6.14
N SER A 71 15.33 -10.12 6.20
CA SER A 71 15.23 -11.10 5.11
C SER A 71 13.97 -10.93 4.25
N GLY A 72 13.17 -9.89 4.51
CA GLY A 72 11.82 -9.72 3.98
C GLY A 72 10.77 -10.47 4.80
N GLU A 73 9.53 -9.99 4.78
CA GLU A 73 8.41 -10.61 5.48
C GLU A 73 7.33 -11.12 4.52
N THR A 74 6.60 -12.16 4.91
CA THR A 74 5.47 -12.67 4.13
C THR A 74 4.20 -12.76 4.98
N PHE A 75 3.15 -12.10 4.53
CA PHE A 75 1.80 -12.23 5.09
C PHE A 75 0.89 -12.95 4.10
N LEU A 76 -0.12 -13.66 4.61
CA LEU A 76 -1.25 -14.02 3.77
C LEU A 76 -2.16 -12.79 3.62
N ASP A 77 -2.85 -12.40 4.68
CA ASP A 77 -3.66 -11.19 4.72
C ASP A 77 -3.06 -10.16 5.69
N LEU A 78 -2.97 -8.90 5.25
CA LEU A 78 -2.53 -7.76 6.04
C LEU A 78 -3.57 -6.63 5.97
N ASN A 79 -4.06 -6.22 7.13
CA ASN A 79 -5.00 -5.11 7.28
C ASN A 79 -4.33 -3.91 7.94
N VAL A 80 -4.52 -2.73 7.35
CA VAL A 80 -4.18 -1.43 7.93
C VAL A 80 -5.48 -0.81 8.47
N GLN A 81 -5.55 -0.71 9.80
CA GLN A 81 -6.70 -0.22 10.56
C GLN A 81 -6.24 0.75 11.66
N LYS A 82 -5.49 1.76 11.24
CA LYS A 82 -4.86 2.77 12.07
C LYS A 82 -5.73 4.02 12.13
N PRO A 83 -6.26 4.41 13.29
CA PRO A 83 -6.98 5.68 13.44
C PRO A 83 -6.07 6.91 13.26
N SER A 84 -4.76 6.72 13.35
CA SER A 84 -3.74 7.74 13.12
C SER A 84 -2.37 7.11 12.86
N GLY A 85 -1.49 7.86 12.20
CA GLY A 85 -0.17 7.39 11.78
C GLY A 85 -0.22 6.34 10.67
N ASP A 86 0.94 6.03 10.12
CA ASP A 86 1.08 5.13 8.98
C ASP A 86 1.63 3.77 9.39
N VAL A 87 1.39 2.74 8.58
CA VAL A 87 2.29 1.58 8.55
C VAL A 87 3.50 1.97 7.73
N VAL A 88 4.70 1.77 8.27
CA VAL A 88 5.96 2.12 7.60
C VAL A 88 6.78 0.86 7.37
N LEU A 89 7.20 0.62 6.13
CA LEU A 89 8.07 -0.50 5.83
C LEU A 89 9.53 -0.15 6.19
N ASN A 90 10.24 -1.10 6.82
CA ASN A 90 11.69 -1.05 6.96
C ASN A 90 12.39 -2.11 6.09
N ASN A 91 11.61 -2.99 5.47
CA ASN A 91 12.06 -4.06 4.58
C ASN A 91 10.94 -4.41 3.60
N ASP A 92 11.29 -5.11 2.52
CA ASP A 92 10.33 -5.59 1.54
C ASP A 92 9.36 -6.61 2.16
N ILE A 93 8.12 -6.61 1.66
CA ILE A 93 7.09 -7.56 2.10
C ILE A 93 6.44 -8.25 0.90
N THR A 94 5.98 -9.48 1.12
CA THR A 94 5.14 -10.22 0.19
C THR A 94 3.75 -10.43 0.79
N ILE A 95 2.71 -10.22 -0.01
CA ILE A 95 1.31 -10.47 0.34
C ILE A 95 0.77 -11.54 -0.60
N ASN A 96 0.33 -12.67 -0.06
CA ASN A 96 -0.20 -13.79 -0.86
C ASN A 96 -1.74 -13.79 -0.97
N GLY A 97 -2.42 -13.18 -0.01
CA GLY A 97 -3.87 -12.96 0.04
C GLY A 97 -4.18 -11.49 -0.18
N ASN A 98 -4.77 -10.80 0.79
CA ASN A 98 -5.21 -9.42 0.64
C ASN A 98 -4.34 -8.43 1.41
N LEU A 99 -4.02 -7.31 0.79
CA LEU A 99 -3.57 -6.10 1.46
C LEU A 99 -4.75 -5.13 1.50
N THR A 100 -5.26 -4.81 2.69
CA THR A 100 -6.47 -4.01 2.85
C THR A 100 -6.20 -2.77 3.70
N LEU A 101 -6.40 -1.58 3.13
CA LEU A 101 -6.23 -0.29 3.78
C LEU A 101 -7.61 0.35 3.99
N THR A 102 -8.11 0.23 5.22
CA THR A 102 -9.48 0.70 5.57
C THR A 102 -9.48 1.95 6.45
N ASN A 103 -8.37 2.21 7.14
CA ASN A 103 -8.18 3.39 7.97
C ASN A 103 -6.66 3.53 8.17
N GLY A 104 -6.04 4.55 7.59
CA GLY A 104 -4.60 4.76 7.58
C GLY A 104 -3.88 4.25 6.32
N ASP A 105 -2.77 4.90 6.02
CA ASP A 105 -1.92 4.60 4.87
C ASP A 105 -0.83 3.57 5.20
N LEU A 106 -0.24 3.02 4.14
CA LEU A 106 1.00 2.26 4.20
C LEU A 106 2.08 3.01 3.41
N ASP A 107 3.08 3.54 4.12
CA ASP A 107 4.28 4.14 3.53
C ASP A 107 5.32 3.07 3.15
N LEU A 108 5.59 2.97 1.85
CA LEU A 108 6.60 2.10 1.27
C LEU A 108 8.00 2.42 1.81
N ASN A 109 8.30 3.68 2.12
CA ASN A 109 9.57 4.11 2.68
C ASN A 109 10.79 3.54 1.91
N GLY A 110 10.72 3.47 0.58
CA GLY A 110 11.79 2.93 -0.27
C GLY A 110 11.75 1.43 -0.53
N HIS A 111 10.81 0.70 0.06
CA HIS A 111 10.70 -0.76 -0.03
C HIS A 111 9.66 -1.23 -1.04
N ILE A 112 9.67 -2.53 -1.29
CA ILE A 112 8.79 -3.19 -2.25
C ILE A 112 7.70 -3.98 -1.53
N ILE A 113 6.45 -3.81 -1.96
CA ILE A 113 5.37 -4.75 -1.68
C ILE A 113 5.19 -5.64 -2.91
N THR A 114 5.39 -6.95 -2.77
CA THR A 114 5.10 -7.92 -3.82
C THR A 114 3.74 -8.56 -3.57
N LEU A 115 2.79 -8.35 -4.47
CA LEU A 115 1.49 -9.03 -4.47
C LEU A 115 1.61 -10.35 -5.26
N GLY A 116 1.32 -11.45 -4.60
CA GLY A 116 1.27 -12.78 -5.20
C GLY A 116 0.24 -12.89 -6.33
N ALA A 117 0.25 -14.03 -7.03
CA ALA A 117 -0.55 -14.25 -8.24
C ALA A 117 -2.07 -14.09 -8.03
N THR A 118 -2.57 -14.36 -6.82
CA THR A 118 -3.98 -14.24 -6.43
C THR A 118 -4.26 -13.06 -5.51
N ALA A 119 -3.23 -12.32 -5.11
CA ALA A 119 -3.36 -11.30 -4.10
C ALA A 119 -4.18 -10.09 -4.58
N LEU A 120 -4.84 -9.38 -3.67
CA LEU A 120 -5.58 -8.15 -4.00
C LEU A 120 -5.17 -7.01 -3.09
N LEU A 121 -4.97 -5.84 -3.67
CA LEU A 121 -4.92 -4.58 -2.96
C LEU A 121 -6.34 -4.00 -2.89
N ASN A 122 -6.79 -3.69 -1.68
CA ASN A 122 -8.07 -3.05 -1.41
C ASN A 122 -7.83 -1.74 -0.64
N GLU A 123 -8.02 -0.61 -1.30
CA GLU A 123 -7.85 0.73 -0.74
C GLU A 123 -9.22 1.40 -0.61
N THR A 124 -9.44 2.07 0.52
CA THR A 124 -10.60 2.94 0.72
C THR A 124 -10.18 4.39 0.49
N ALA A 125 -11.14 5.26 0.17
CA ALA A 125 -10.84 6.66 -0.13
C ALA A 125 -10.01 7.32 0.99
N GLY A 126 -8.89 7.94 0.63
CA GLY A 126 -7.93 8.55 1.55
C GLY A 126 -7.02 7.60 2.33
N ASN A 127 -7.05 6.28 2.05
CA ASN A 127 -6.22 5.26 2.71
C ASN A 127 -5.48 4.42 1.65
N THR A 128 -4.24 4.79 1.37
CA THR A 128 -3.48 4.32 0.21
C THR A 128 -2.09 3.79 0.59
N VAL A 129 -1.53 2.93 -0.26
CA VAL A 129 -0.09 2.71 -0.29
C VAL A 129 0.53 3.97 -0.88
N LYS A 130 1.53 4.53 -0.20
CA LYS A 130 2.22 5.77 -0.57
C LYS A 130 3.74 5.64 -0.43
N GLY A 131 4.46 6.71 -0.72
CA GLY A 131 5.91 6.80 -0.56
C GLY A 131 6.61 7.25 -1.85
N ILE A 132 7.46 8.28 -1.75
CA ILE A 132 8.18 8.85 -2.92
C ILE A 132 9.24 7.90 -3.50
N SER A 133 9.53 6.81 -2.81
CA SER A 133 10.43 5.73 -3.19
C SER A 133 9.82 4.39 -2.80
N GLY A 134 10.25 3.32 -3.47
CA GLY A 134 9.61 2.01 -3.36
C GLY A 134 8.45 1.85 -4.36
N VAL A 135 7.96 0.63 -4.50
CA VAL A 135 6.84 0.28 -5.39
C VAL A 135 6.00 -0.83 -4.80
N ILE A 136 4.73 -0.89 -5.19
CA ILE A 136 3.91 -2.10 -5.07
C ILE A 136 3.84 -2.77 -6.45
N THR A 137 4.07 -4.08 -6.50
CA THR A 137 4.27 -4.82 -7.76
C THR A 137 3.58 -6.17 -7.77
N THR A 138 3.25 -6.66 -8.97
CA THR A 138 2.80 -8.04 -9.20
C THR A 138 3.29 -8.53 -10.56
N THR A 139 3.50 -9.84 -10.68
CA THR A 139 3.75 -10.53 -11.95
C THR A 139 2.67 -11.55 -12.19
N ARG A 140 1.96 -11.46 -13.32
CA ARG A 140 0.85 -12.36 -13.68
C ARG A 140 0.82 -12.67 -15.16
N ASP A 141 0.30 -13.84 -15.50
CA ASP A 141 -0.04 -14.17 -16.88
C ASP A 141 -1.37 -13.51 -17.25
N LEU A 142 -1.32 -12.50 -18.11
CA LEU A 142 -2.47 -11.67 -18.46
C LEU A 142 -2.99 -11.98 -19.85
N GLY A 143 -4.31 -12.15 -19.94
CA GLY A 143 -5.05 -12.29 -21.19
C GLY A 143 -5.22 -10.95 -21.92
N ALA A 144 -6.18 -10.93 -22.85
CA ALA A 144 -6.58 -9.74 -23.61
C ALA A 144 -7.38 -8.73 -22.78
N ASN A 145 -8.12 -9.14 -21.75
CA ASN A 145 -8.97 -8.24 -20.96
C ASN A 145 -8.79 -8.50 -19.46
N PRO A 146 -7.58 -8.28 -18.91
CA PRO A 146 -7.31 -8.59 -17.51
C PRO A 146 -8.02 -7.66 -16.50
N GLY A 147 -8.56 -6.51 -16.92
CA GLY A 147 -9.25 -5.60 -16.02
C GLY A 147 -8.28 -4.88 -15.07
N ASN A 148 -8.74 -4.51 -13.87
CA ASN A 148 -7.91 -3.91 -12.82
C ASN A 148 -7.04 -4.98 -12.14
N VAL A 149 -5.80 -5.13 -12.60
CA VAL A 149 -4.92 -6.21 -12.17
C VAL A 149 -4.49 -6.01 -10.71
N ALA A 150 -4.78 -7.02 -9.88
CA ALA A 150 -4.46 -7.06 -8.45
C ALA A 150 -5.01 -5.88 -7.62
N GLY A 151 -5.95 -5.10 -8.15
CA GLY A 151 -6.42 -3.87 -7.49
C GLY A 151 -5.44 -2.70 -7.56
N LEU A 152 -4.41 -2.75 -8.41
CA LEU A 152 -3.37 -1.70 -8.48
C LEU A 152 -3.87 -0.35 -9.03
N GLY A 153 -5.10 -0.27 -9.54
CA GLY A 153 -5.67 0.96 -10.08
C GLY A 153 -5.38 1.17 -11.57
N VAL A 154 -4.97 0.12 -12.29
CA VAL A 154 -4.83 0.18 -13.75
C VAL A 154 -5.69 -0.91 -14.39
N ASN A 155 -6.74 -0.50 -15.11
CA ASN A 155 -7.58 -1.38 -15.89
C ASN A 155 -7.06 -1.45 -17.33
N ILE A 156 -6.70 -2.65 -17.78
CA ILE A 156 -6.06 -2.87 -19.08
C ILE A 156 -6.95 -3.76 -19.95
N SER A 157 -7.05 -3.41 -21.22
CA SER A 157 -7.47 -4.30 -22.30
C SER A 157 -6.48 -4.23 -23.46
N SER A 158 -6.35 -5.32 -24.21
CA SER A 158 -5.46 -5.49 -25.36
C SER A 158 -5.96 -6.62 -26.26
N SER A 159 -5.45 -6.70 -27.48
CA SER A 159 -5.58 -7.87 -28.35
C SER A 159 -4.37 -7.90 -29.27
N PRO A 160 -3.46 -8.89 -29.18
CA PRO A 160 -3.55 -10.16 -28.45
C PRO A 160 -3.35 -10.06 -26.92
N ALA A 161 -3.32 -11.21 -26.23
CA ALA A 161 -2.98 -11.33 -24.81
C ALA A 161 -1.57 -10.82 -24.50
N LEU A 162 -1.41 -10.21 -23.32
CA LEU A 162 -0.14 -9.63 -22.85
C LEU A 162 0.90 -10.69 -22.44
N GLY A 163 0.44 -11.89 -22.06
CA GLY A 163 1.30 -12.94 -21.49
C GLY A 163 1.77 -12.59 -20.08
N SER A 164 2.88 -13.21 -19.64
CA SER A 164 3.49 -12.86 -18.35
C SER A 164 3.84 -11.36 -18.34
N THR A 165 3.30 -10.63 -17.37
CA THR A 165 3.36 -9.17 -17.30
C THR A 165 3.71 -8.75 -15.88
N VAL A 166 4.75 -7.92 -15.76
CA VAL A 166 5.10 -7.23 -14.51
C VAL A 166 4.39 -5.88 -14.50
N ILE A 167 3.68 -5.57 -13.41
CA ILE A 167 3.06 -4.28 -13.18
C ILE A 167 3.60 -3.72 -11.87
N GLU A 168 4.26 -2.57 -11.96
CA GLU A 168 4.71 -1.78 -10.81
C GLU A 168 3.88 -0.51 -10.72
N ARG A 169 3.41 -0.17 -9.52
CA ARG A 169 2.81 1.11 -9.17
C ARG A 169 3.73 1.83 -8.18
N GLY A 170 4.14 3.04 -8.52
CA GLY A 170 4.92 3.92 -7.65
C GLY A 170 4.21 5.24 -7.38
N HIS A 171 4.68 5.97 -6.36
CA HIS A 171 4.00 7.19 -5.86
C HIS A 171 4.90 8.42 -5.86
N ARG A 172 6.04 8.35 -6.56
CA ARG A 172 6.89 9.52 -6.83
C ARG A 172 6.19 10.41 -7.87
N PRO A 173 6.09 11.73 -7.65
CA PRO A 173 5.72 12.65 -8.71
C PRO A 173 6.90 12.84 -9.68
N ASP A 174 6.65 12.78 -10.97
CA ASP A 174 7.65 13.07 -12.00
C ASP A 174 7.44 14.49 -12.55
N THR A 175 8.54 15.16 -12.89
CA THR A 175 8.51 16.51 -13.46
C THR A 175 8.39 16.43 -14.98
N ILE A 176 7.37 17.11 -15.52
CA ILE A 176 7.04 17.17 -16.94
C ILE A 176 7.06 18.65 -17.35
N GLY A 177 8.15 19.07 -18.00
CA GLY A 177 8.37 20.49 -18.31
C GLY A 177 8.51 21.31 -17.02
N THR A 178 7.54 22.19 -16.76
CA THR A 178 7.49 23.05 -15.56
C THR A 178 6.48 22.57 -14.51
N SER A 179 5.77 21.46 -14.76
CA SER A 179 4.75 20.91 -13.87
C SER A 179 5.18 19.56 -13.30
N ASN A 180 4.60 19.16 -12.18
CA ASN A 180 4.76 17.81 -11.65
C ASN A 180 3.50 16.99 -11.96
N SER A 181 3.64 15.67 -12.04
CA SER A 181 2.52 14.74 -12.07
C SER A 181 1.86 14.58 -10.69
N ILE A 182 0.74 13.86 -10.68
CA ILE A 182 0.21 13.26 -9.45
C ILE A 182 1.24 12.26 -8.86
N ARG A 183 1.02 11.84 -7.61
CA ARG A 183 1.82 10.81 -6.90
C ARG A 183 1.43 9.40 -7.35
N ARG A 184 1.50 9.16 -8.67
CA ARG A 184 1.18 7.88 -9.32
C ARG A 184 1.95 7.76 -10.62
N TYR A 185 2.63 6.66 -10.78
CA TYR A 185 3.05 6.19 -12.10
C TYR A 185 2.94 4.67 -12.15
N TYR A 186 2.88 4.15 -13.37
CA TYR A 186 2.91 2.71 -13.63
C TYR A 186 4.07 2.36 -14.55
N LYS A 187 4.70 1.22 -14.28
CA LYS A 187 5.57 0.53 -15.23
C LYS A 187 4.96 -0.83 -15.54
N ILE A 188 4.59 -1.03 -16.79
CA ILE A 188 3.90 -2.24 -17.26
C ILE A 188 4.79 -2.91 -18.30
N THR A 189 5.24 -4.12 -18.01
CA THR A 189 6.22 -4.85 -18.82
C THR A 189 5.65 -6.22 -19.20
N PRO A 190 4.88 -6.32 -20.29
CA PRO A 190 4.37 -7.60 -20.79
C PRO A 190 5.44 -8.33 -21.61
N THR A 191 5.38 -9.65 -21.62
CA THR A 191 6.21 -10.49 -22.51
C THR A 191 5.78 -10.36 -23.97
N ASN A 192 4.48 -10.16 -24.22
CA ASN A 192 3.98 -9.80 -25.55
C ASN A 192 3.70 -8.29 -25.61
N ASN A 193 4.49 -7.57 -26.41
CA ASN A 193 4.37 -6.11 -26.57
C ASN A 193 4.25 -5.67 -28.04
N SER A 194 3.70 -6.53 -28.91
CA SER A 194 3.55 -6.25 -30.34
C SER A 194 2.09 -6.25 -30.76
N GLY A 195 1.67 -5.23 -31.50
CA GLY A 195 0.33 -5.15 -32.07
C GLY A 195 -0.82 -5.13 -31.05
N LEU A 196 -0.55 -4.77 -29.80
CA LEU A 196 -1.49 -4.94 -28.68
C LEU A 196 -2.80 -4.17 -28.83
N ASN A 197 -2.78 -3.02 -29.51
CA ASN A 197 -3.90 -2.07 -29.55
C ASN A 197 -4.56 -1.87 -28.17
N ALA A 198 -3.72 -1.66 -27.15
CA ALA A 198 -4.14 -1.69 -25.76
C ALA A 198 -4.85 -0.40 -25.34
N THR A 199 -5.85 -0.53 -24.48
CA THR A 199 -6.47 0.58 -23.74
C THR A 199 -6.10 0.44 -22.27
N ALA A 200 -5.80 1.56 -21.61
CA ALA A 200 -5.58 1.61 -20.18
C ALA A 200 -6.42 2.72 -19.55
N SER A 201 -7.06 2.42 -18.42
CA SER A 201 -7.74 3.39 -17.57
C SER A 201 -7.10 3.37 -16.19
N PHE A 202 -6.72 4.54 -15.70
CA PHE A 202 -5.99 4.70 -14.46
C PHE A 202 -6.91 5.30 -13.41
N TYR A 203 -6.99 4.65 -12.26
CA TYR A 203 -7.74 5.10 -11.10
C TYR A 203 -6.76 5.66 -10.07
N TYR A 204 -7.13 6.78 -9.46
CA TYR A 204 -6.34 7.43 -8.42
C TYR A 204 -7.23 7.92 -7.29
N ASP A 205 -6.65 8.11 -6.10
CA ASP A 205 -7.29 8.77 -4.97
C ASP A 205 -6.94 10.27 -4.94
N ASP A 206 -7.85 11.08 -4.43
CA ASP A 206 -7.67 12.54 -4.31
C ASP A 206 -6.42 12.92 -3.49
N SER A 207 -6.06 12.09 -2.49
CA SER A 207 -4.85 12.29 -1.67
C SER A 207 -3.55 12.25 -2.50
N GLU A 208 -3.62 11.72 -3.71
CA GLU A 208 -2.47 11.50 -4.58
C GLU A 208 -2.33 12.61 -5.63
N LEU A 209 -3.27 13.58 -5.70
CA LEU A 209 -3.30 14.65 -6.70
C LEU A 209 -2.09 15.57 -6.69
N ASN A 210 -1.26 15.55 -5.64
CA ASN A 210 -0.08 16.40 -5.53
C ASN A 210 -0.39 17.91 -5.66
N ASN A 211 -1.54 18.33 -5.13
CA ASN A 211 -2.10 19.68 -5.25
C ASN A 211 -2.44 20.12 -6.68
N LEU A 212 -2.54 19.18 -7.62
CA LEU A 212 -3.04 19.46 -8.97
C LEU A 212 -4.57 19.49 -8.98
N THR A 213 -5.13 20.32 -9.85
CA THR A 213 -6.56 20.31 -10.12
C THR A 213 -6.86 19.24 -11.16
N GLU A 214 -7.84 18.36 -10.87
CA GLU A 214 -8.18 17.22 -11.72
C GLU A 214 -8.45 17.59 -13.17
N ALA A 215 -9.19 18.69 -13.41
CA ALA A 215 -9.54 19.16 -14.76
C ALA A 215 -8.34 19.47 -15.67
N TYR A 216 -7.12 19.55 -15.12
CA TYR A 216 -5.88 19.77 -15.86
C TYR A 216 -5.00 18.53 -15.98
N LEU A 217 -5.46 17.38 -15.50
CA LEU A 217 -4.73 16.13 -15.65
C LEU A 217 -4.72 15.66 -17.10
N GLY A 218 -3.58 15.15 -17.53
CA GLY A 218 -3.37 14.52 -18.82
C GLY A 218 -2.56 13.24 -18.67
N LEU A 219 -2.63 12.37 -19.68
CA LEU A 219 -1.83 11.16 -19.72
C LEU A 219 -0.49 11.44 -20.38
N TYR A 220 0.56 10.90 -19.77
CA TYR A 220 1.91 10.97 -20.29
C TYR A 220 2.52 9.58 -20.26
N LYS A 221 3.41 9.30 -21.22
CA LYS A 221 4.21 8.07 -21.25
C LYS A 221 5.68 8.38 -21.35
N SER A 222 6.49 7.50 -20.80
CA SER A 222 7.95 7.51 -20.94
C SER A 222 8.42 6.17 -21.51
N THR A 223 9.48 6.21 -22.32
CA THR A 223 10.15 5.01 -22.86
C THR A 223 11.60 4.88 -22.37
N ASP A 224 12.03 5.75 -21.45
CA ASP A 224 13.41 5.87 -20.97
C ASP A 224 13.48 5.89 -19.44
N ASN A 225 12.59 5.14 -18.79
CA ASN A 225 12.49 5.01 -17.33
C ASN A 225 12.21 6.33 -16.59
N GLY A 226 11.34 7.16 -17.17
CA GLY A 226 10.85 8.39 -16.53
C GLY A 226 11.75 9.61 -16.71
N LEU A 227 12.77 9.52 -17.57
CA LEU A 227 13.65 10.67 -17.87
C LEU A 227 12.95 11.69 -18.76
N ASN A 228 12.20 11.22 -19.76
CA ASN A 228 11.40 12.06 -20.64
C ASN A 228 9.97 11.56 -20.74
N TRP A 229 9.03 12.50 -20.83
CA TRP A 229 7.59 12.24 -20.86
C TRP A 229 6.96 12.89 -22.09
N LEU A 230 6.14 12.11 -22.80
CA LEU A 230 5.37 12.55 -23.97
C LEU A 230 3.89 12.49 -23.65
N ALA A 231 3.15 13.54 -23.99
CA ALA A 231 1.70 13.55 -23.86
C ALA A 231 1.06 12.46 -24.72
N VAL A 232 0.00 11.85 -24.21
CA VAL A 232 -0.80 10.84 -24.88
C VAL A 232 -2.25 11.31 -24.89
N GLU A 233 -2.94 11.08 -25.99
CA GLU A 233 -4.38 11.33 -26.05
C GLU A 233 -5.11 10.46 -25.02
N GLY A 234 -6.08 11.05 -24.34
CA GLY A 234 -6.87 10.39 -23.32
C GLY A 234 -8.12 11.19 -23.01
N THR A 235 -9.10 10.54 -22.39
CA THR A 235 -10.28 11.21 -21.86
C THR A 235 -10.20 11.17 -20.35
N LEU A 236 -10.30 12.33 -19.72
CA LEU A 236 -10.42 12.43 -18.27
C LEU A 236 -11.88 12.23 -17.88
N ASN A 237 -12.12 11.34 -16.93
CA ASN A 237 -13.42 11.22 -16.26
C ASN A 237 -13.25 11.71 -14.81
N THR A 238 -13.88 12.83 -14.47
CA THR A 238 -13.84 13.45 -13.13
C THR A 238 -15.13 13.19 -12.33
N THR A 239 -15.93 12.21 -12.74
CA THR A 239 -17.22 11.86 -12.11
C THR A 239 -17.24 10.43 -11.61
#